data_AF-A0A9W8G791-F1
#
_entry.id   AF-A0A9W8G791-F1
#
_cell.length_a   1.000
_cell.length_b   1.000
_cell.length_c   1.000
_cell.angle_alpha   90.00
_cell.angle_beta   90.00
_cell.angle_gamma   90.00
#
_symmetry.space_group_name_H-M   'P 1'
#
loop_
_entity.id
_entity.type
_entity.pdbx_description
1 polymer ?
#
loop_
_entity_poly.entity_id
_entity_poly.type
_entity_poly.pdbx_seq_one_letter_code
_entity_poly.pdbx_strand_id
1 'polypeptide(L)'
;MQSQPTKTTAPNGSSSISEVDLIRRTTRVLRQLYHREKQWLSSRTADQIARLTQQDQLSLSEQLHYGEVAFVLLRLKPCAIIDYAGDRSQLDDYVANVIRPTIHDLNALGAVMPSHSPSSASAADAHQERRADSNSAWYPRPFRLACKRISGHLESPEVPDWTGAYVLFDDKWPESANWSRANLLNESKTTITENELARGLDYPGSIPNSSDDMQAIVPVSYLGRMKSESGEWMSDRWECLTSFIVLQNELPQMALHRIRYQAVRMFDIEMEVNMDTSMIDEFPNLLP
;
A
#
# COMPACT_ATOMS: atom_id res chain seq x y z
N MET A 1 26.89 -59.61 27.11
CA MET A 1 26.18 -59.00 25.97
C MET A 1 25.94 -57.54 26.32
N GLN A 2 26.68 -56.62 25.70
CA GLN A 2 26.58 -55.18 25.95
C GLN A 2 25.47 -54.61 25.06
N SER A 3 24.44 -54.04 25.69
CA SER A 3 23.33 -53.34 25.02
C SER A 3 23.81 -51.99 24.50
N GLN A 4 23.85 -51.83 23.17
CA GLN A 4 24.11 -50.54 22.54
C GLN A 4 22.89 -49.62 22.67
N PRO A 5 23.08 -48.32 22.96
CA PRO A 5 21.99 -47.36 22.99
C PRO A 5 21.59 -46.99 21.55
N THR A 6 20.31 -47.21 21.25
CA THR A 6 19.66 -46.76 20.01
C THR A 6 19.66 -45.23 19.94
N LYS A 7 20.42 -44.68 18.99
CA LYS A 7 20.36 -43.27 18.61
C LYS A 7 18.98 -42.97 18.03
N THR A 8 18.14 -42.29 18.79
CA THR A 8 16.90 -41.68 18.29
C THR A 8 17.28 -40.44 17.47
N THR A 9 17.34 -40.60 16.15
CA THR A 9 17.44 -39.47 15.21
C THR A 9 16.14 -38.67 15.28
N ALA A 10 16.21 -37.44 15.80
CA ALA A 10 15.11 -36.49 15.74
C ALA A 10 14.76 -36.20 14.27
N PRO A 11 13.47 -36.16 13.90
CA PRO A 11 13.07 -35.80 12.55
C PRO A 11 13.34 -34.30 12.33
N ASN A 12 14.46 -34.00 11.67
CA ASN A 12 14.72 -32.67 11.07
C ASN A 12 13.77 -32.47 9.88
N GLY A 13 12.50 -32.28 10.17
CA GLY A 13 11.47 -31.94 9.19
C GLY A 13 11.14 -30.46 9.26
N SER A 14 12.05 -29.58 8.81
CA SER A 14 11.65 -28.20 8.49
C SER A 14 10.75 -28.26 7.25
N SER A 15 9.44 -28.45 7.47
CA SER A 15 8.46 -28.37 6.39
C SER A 15 8.47 -26.94 5.84
N SER A 16 9.10 -26.76 4.68
CA SER A 16 9.08 -25.50 3.96
C SER A 16 7.65 -25.19 3.54
N ILE A 17 7.12 -24.04 3.96
CA ILE A 17 5.81 -23.56 3.53
C ILE A 17 5.86 -23.34 2.01
N SER A 18 4.88 -23.88 1.28
CA SER A 18 4.81 -23.69 -0.17
C SER A 18 4.51 -22.22 -0.53
N GLU A 19 4.93 -21.79 -1.72
CA GLU A 19 4.61 -20.46 -2.25
C GLU A 19 3.10 -20.18 -2.27
N VAL A 20 2.32 -21.17 -2.71
CA VAL A 20 0.85 -21.08 -2.76
C VAL A 20 0.26 -20.86 -1.37
N ASP A 21 0.79 -21.56 -0.35
CA ASP A 21 0.32 -21.38 1.03
C ASP A 21 0.69 -20.01 1.60
N LEU A 22 1.84 -19.44 1.22
CA LEU A 22 2.26 -18.09 1.62
C LEU A 22 1.36 -17.00 1.02
N ILE A 23 1.06 -17.12 -0.29
CA ILE A 23 0.09 -16.23 -0.96
C ILE A 23 -1.25 -16.32 -0.25
N ARG A 24 -1.77 -17.54 -0.05
CA ARG A 24 -3.05 -17.77 0.63
C ARG A 24 -3.11 -17.14 2.03
N ARG A 25 -2.08 -17.37 2.85
CA ARG A 25 -2.00 -16.82 4.21
C ARG A 25 -1.98 -15.29 4.19
N THR A 26 -1.25 -14.69 3.27
CA THR A 26 -1.14 -13.24 3.16
C THR A 26 -2.45 -12.61 2.71
N THR A 27 -3.07 -13.15 1.66
CA THR A 27 -4.41 -12.78 1.21
C THR A 27 -5.42 -12.82 2.36
N ARG A 28 -5.37 -13.86 3.20
CA ARG A 28 -6.23 -13.95 4.40
C ARG A 28 -5.98 -12.82 5.39
N VAL A 29 -4.73 -12.43 5.64
CA VAL A 29 -4.42 -11.30 6.55
C VAL A 29 -4.88 -9.98 5.94
N LEU A 30 -4.70 -9.74 4.64
CA LEU A 30 -5.24 -8.55 3.97
C LEU A 30 -6.77 -8.50 4.00
N ARG A 31 -7.44 -9.64 3.89
CA ARG A 31 -8.89 -9.73 4.10
C ARG A 31 -9.29 -9.36 5.53
N GLN A 32 -8.53 -9.83 6.51
CA GLN A 32 -8.77 -9.47 7.91
C GLN A 32 -8.57 -7.98 8.14
N LEU A 33 -7.60 -7.34 7.47
CA LEU A 33 -7.45 -5.89 7.49
C LEU A 33 -8.70 -5.19 6.98
N TYR A 34 -9.18 -5.52 5.77
CA TYR A 34 -10.41 -4.94 5.21
C TYR A 34 -11.60 -5.05 6.18
N HIS A 35 -11.79 -6.22 6.81
CA HIS A 35 -12.86 -6.39 7.80
C HIS A 35 -12.64 -5.59 9.08
N ARG A 36 -11.40 -5.52 9.58
CA ARG A 36 -11.04 -4.69 10.75
C ARG A 36 -11.30 -3.21 10.46
N GLU A 37 -10.94 -2.71 9.28
CA GLU A 37 -11.20 -1.34 8.85
C GLU A 37 -12.71 -1.04 8.83
N LYS A 38 -13.51 -1.90 8.19
CA LYS A 38 -14.97 -1.72 8.14
C LYS A 38 -15.63 -1.79 9.51
N GLN A 39 -15.21 -2.71 10.36
CA GLN A 39 -15.70 -2.79 11.74
C GLN A 39 -15.33 -1.55 12.54
N TRP A 40 -14.10 -1.06 12.39
CA TRP A 40 -13.65 0.15 13.04
C TRP A 40 -14.47 1.36 12.59
N LEU A 41 -14.65 1.58 11.29
CA LEU A 41 -15.50 2.64 10.74
C LEU A 41 -16.95 2.55 11.23
N SER A 42 -17.52 1.34 11.22
CA SER A 42 -18.90 1.11 11.67
C SER A 42 -19.11 1.34 13.17
N SER A 43 -18.03 1.36 13.96
CA SER A 43 -18.08 1.65 15.40
C SER A 43 -18.01 3.15 15.73
N ARG A 44 -17.77 4.01 14.73
CA ARG A 44 -17.63 5.45 14.92
C ARG A 44 -18.99 6.10 15.16
N THR A 45 -19.00 7.12 16.01
CA THR A 45 -20.15 8.01 16.19
C THR A 45 -20.41 8.84 14.93
N ALA A 46 -21.60 9.41 14.79
CA ALA A 46 -21.93 10.29 13.66
C ALA A 46 -20.93 11.46 13.54
N ASP A 47 -20.57 12.11 14.64
CA ASP A 47 -19.60 13.22 14.64
C ASP A 47 -18.20 12.78 14.20
N GLN A 48 -17.79 11.57 14.58
CA GLN A 48 -16.51 11.00 14.17
C GLN A 48 -16.50 10.67 12.68
N ILE A 49 -17.59 10.07 12.18
CA ILE A 49 -17.79 9.78 10.75
C ILE A 49 -17.75 11.08 9.96
N ALA A 50 -18.50 12.11 10.37
CA ALA A 50 -18.52 13.40 9.69
C ALA A 50 -17.14 14.07 9.64
N ARG A 51 -16.26 13.85 10.64
CA ARG A 51 -14.87 14.32 10.56
C ARG A 51 -14.03 13.50 9.57
N LEU A 52 -14.18 12.18 9.57
CA LEU A 52 -13.47 11.28 8.64
C LEU A 52 -13.87 11.52 7.18
N THR A 53 -15.16 11.75 6.93
CA THR A 53 -15.71 12.00 5.59
C THR A 53 -15.60 13.46 5.16
N GLN A 54 -14.96 14.33 5.95
CA GLN A 54 -14.88 15.77 5.70
C GLN A 54 -16.27 16.39 5.43
N GLN A 55 -17.24 16.08 6.29
CA GLN A 55 -18.65 16.47 6.14
C GLN A 55 -19.29 15.91 4.86
N ASP A 56 -19.10 14.61 4.65
CA ASP A 56 -19.65 13.83 3.52
C ASP A 56 -19.08 14.20 2.13
N GLN A 57 -17.97 14.93 2.08
CA GLN A 57 -17.20 15.15 0.86
C GLN A 57 -16.50 13.87 0.38
N LEU A 58 -16.12 12.99 1.31
CA LEU A 58 -15.49 11.71 1.01
C LEU A 58 -16.41 10.56 1.41
N SER A 59 -16.51 9.54 0.57
CA SER A 59 -17.22 8.32 0.92
C SER A 59 -16.46 7.53 1.99
N LEU A 60 -17.19 6.81 2.84
CA LEU A 60 -16.59 5.92 3.83
C LEU A 60 -15.73 4.81 3.20
N SER A 61 -16.07 4.39 1.99
CA SER A 61 -15.29 3.40 1.23
C SER A 61 -13.90 3.90 0.84
N GLU A 62 -13.73 5.21 0.63
CA GLU A 62 -12.44 5.84 0.31
C GLU A 62 -11.53 5.96 1.54
N GLN A 63 -12.05 5.73 2.75
CA GLN A 63 -11.28 5.76 3.99
C GLN A 63 -10.57 4.42 4.31
N LEU A 64 -10.77 3.40 3.47
CA LEU A 64 -10.17 2.08 3.62
C LEU A 64 -8.73 2.08 3.06
N HIS A 65 -7.76 1.65 3.85
CA HIS A 65 -6.34 1.67 3.48
C HIS A 65 -5.79 0.29 3.10
N TYR A 66 -6.61 -0.78 3.10
CA TYR A 66 -6.14 -2.13 2.79
C TYR A 66 -5.44 -2.26 1.43
N GLY A 67 -5.88 -1.52 0.41
CA GLY A 67 -5.25 -1.48 -0.90
C GLY A 67 -3.84 -0.87 -0.84
N GLU A 68 -3.68 0.25 -0.13
CA GLU A 68 -2.37 0.88 0.11
C GLU A 68 -1.40 -0.05 0.86
N VAL A 69 -1.88 -0.73 1.90
CA VAL A 69 -1.08 -1.74 2.62
C VAL A 69 -0.64 -2.87 1.68
N ALA A 70 -1.56 -3.34 0.83
CA ALA A 70 -1.26 -4.38 -0.14
C ALA A 70 -0.23 -3.92 -1.18
N PHE A 71 -0.31 -2.68 -1.66
CA PHE A 71 0.65 -2.15 -2.63
C PHE A 71 2.07 -2.03 -2.05
N VAL A 72 2.22 -1.58 -0.80
CA VAL A 72 3.52 -1.57 -0.12
C VAL A 72 4.06 -2.99 0.03
N LEU A 73 3.21 -3.93 0.45
CA LEU A 73 3.59 -5.34 0.60
C LEU A 73 4.10 -5.95 -0.71
N LEU A 74 3.45 -5.62 -1.82
CA LEU A 74 3.76 -6.14 -3.15
C LEU A 74 4.90 -5.41 -3.88
N ARG A 75 5.52 -4.40 -3.24
CA ARG A 75 6.50 -3.47 -3.87
C ARG A 75 5.97 -2.74 -5.09
N LEU A 76 4.68 -2.42 -5.07
CA LEU A 76 4.09 -1.55 -6.07
C LEU A 76 4.32 -0.08 -5.68
N LYS A 77 4.18 0.25 -4.38
CA LYS A 77 4.44 1.59 -3.84
C LYS A 77 5.54 1.56 -2.78
N PRO A 78 6.54 2.47 -2.80
CA PRO A 78 7.56 2.53 -1.76
C PRO A 78 6.98 2.73 -0.36
N CYS A 79 5.97 3.58 -0.21
CA CYS A 79 5.28 3.75 1.07
C CYS A 79 3.83 4.17 0.85
N ALA A 80 3.07 4.16 1.94
CA ALA A 80 1.76 4.77 2.05
C ALA A 80 1.78 5.72 3.25
N ILE A 81 1.00 6.80 3.19
CA ILE A 81 0.78 7.65 4.34
C ILE A 81 -0.68 7.52 4.76
N ILE A 82 -0.89 7.38 6.06
CA ILE A 82 -2.20 7.25 6.69
C ILE A 82 -2.43 8.56 7.44
N ASP A 83 -3.45 9.30 6.99
CA ASP A 83 -3.83 10.57 7.58
C ASP A 83 -5.36 10.69 7.63
N TYR A 84 -5.85 11.23 8.75
CA TYR A 84 -7.22 11.70 8.91
C TYR A 84 -7.15 13.18 9.28
N ALA A 85 -7.34 14.03 8.26
CA ALA A 85 -7.13 15.48 8.31
C ALA A 85 -7.67 16.09 9.62
N GLY A 86 -6.77 16.52 10.50
CA GLY A 86 -7.08 17.24 11.74
C GLY A 86 -7.57 16.41 12.93
N ASP A 87 -7.92 15.12 12.78
CA ASP A 87 -8.32 14.26 13.91
C ASP A 87 -7.25 13.21 14.24
N ARG A 88 -6.15 13.70 14.84
CA ARG A 88 -5.03 12.85 15.28
C ARG A 88 -5.45 11.80 16.31
N SER A 89 -6.52 12.04 17.07
CA SER A 89 -7.03 11.09 18.06
C SER A 89 -7.67 9.86 17.40
N GLN A 90 -8.47 10.08 16.35
CA GLN A 90 -9.03 8.99 15.56
C GLN A 90 -7.96 8.25 14.77
N LEU A 91 -6.96 8.97 14.24
CA LEU A 91 -5.83 8.34 13.56
C LEU A 91 -5.00 7.44 14.50
N ASP A 92 -4.69 7.93 15.71
CA ASP A 92 -3.95 7.14 16.70
C ASP A 92 -4.74 5.87 17.11
N ASP A 93 -6.06 5.99 17.29
CA ASP A 93 -6.98 4.87 17.57
C ASP A 93 -7.03 3.86 16.42
N TYR A 94 -7.14 4.34 15.18
CA TYR A 94 -7.14 3.51 13.97
C TYR A 94 -5.82 2.73 13.84
N VAL A 95 -4.69 3.42 13.97
CA VAL A 95 -3.37 2.78 13.85
C VAL A 95 -3.17 1.73 14.95
N ALA A 96 -3.60 2.01 16.18
CA ALA A 96 -3.48 1.09 17.30
C ALA A 96 -4.34 -0.16 17.14
N ASN A 97 -5.59 -0.02 16.69
CA ASN A 97 -6.57 -1.11 16.69
C ASN A 97 -6.69 -1.85 15.35
N VAL A 98 -6.25 -1.24 14.23
CA VAL A 98 -6.42 -1.81 12.89
C VAL A 98 -5.07 -2.09 12.22
N ILE A 99 -4.21 -1.07 12.10
CA ILE A 99 -2.96 -1.18 11.33
C ILE A 99 -1.91 -2.01 12.07
N ARG A 100 -1.62 -1.71 13.34
CA ARG A 100 -0.56 -2.42 14.10
C ARG A 100 -0.81 -3.92 14.24
N PRO A 101 -2.03 -4.40 14.59
CA PRO A 101 -2.30 -5.84 14.64
C PRO A 101 -2.10 -6.50 13.28
N THR A 102 -2.50 -5.84 12.20
CA THR A 102 -2.33 -6.35 10.84
C THR A 102 -0.85 -6.44 10.44
N ILE A 103 -0.06 -5.40 10.73
CA ILE A 103 1.39 -5.40 10.47
C ILE A 103 2.07 -6.52 11.26
N HIS A 104 1.65 -6.77 12.51
CA HIS A 104 2.16 -7.86 13.31
C HIS A 104 1.90 -9.22 12.62
N ASP A 105 0.66 -9.47 12.20
CA ASP A 105 0.27 -10.71 11.52
C ASP A 105 1.03 -10.90 10.18
N LEU A 106 1.16 -9.83 9.39
CA LEU A 106 1.92 -9.84 8.13
C LEU A 106 3.41 -10.09 8.39
N ASN A 107 4.02 -9.42 9.36
CA ASN A 107 5.45 -9.58 9.66
C ASN A 107 5.79 -10.99 10.17
N ALA A 108 4.86 -11.64 10.88
CA ALA A 108 5.02 -13.05 11.24
C ALA A 108 5.11 -13.95 10.00
N LEU A 109 4.33 -13.66 8.95
CA LEU A 109 4.45 -14.34 7.65
C LEU A 109 5.77 -14.00 6.95
N GLY A 110 6.12 -12.72 6.87
CA GLY A 110 7.36 -12.25 6.23
C GLY A 110 8.64 -12.84 6.86
N ALA A 111 8.62 -13.13 8.17
CA ALA A 111 9.73 -13.72 8.90
C ALA A 111 9.96 -15.22 8.60
N VAL A 112 8.91 -15.96 8.20
CA VAL A 112 9.00 -17.39 7.87
C VAL A 112 9.15 -17.65 6.37
N MET A 113 9.17 -16.59 5.54
CA MET A 113 9.37 -16.76 4.11
C MET A 113 10.79 -17.22 3.79
N PRO A 114 10.95 -18.19 2.87
CA PRO A 114 12.26 -18.60 2.42
C PRO A 114 13.02 -17.40 1.88
N SER A 115 14.25 -17.22 2.35
CA SER A 115 15.21 -16.37 1.67
C SER A 115 15.62 -17.12 0.40
N HIS A 116 14.82 -17.03 -0.66
CA HIS A 116 15.26 -17.50 -1.98
C HIS A 116 16.40 -16.58 -2.42
N SER A 117 17.63 -16.90 -2.00
CA SER A 117 18.80 -16.47 -2.75
C SER A 117 18.66 -17.10 -4.12
N PRO A 118 18.65 -16.33 -5.23
CA PRO A 118 18.64 -16.91 -6.56
C PRO A 118 19.84 -17.83 -6.67
N SER A 119 19.58 -19.12 -6.55
CA SER A 119 20.61 -20.15 -6.55
C SER A 119 21.09 -20.28 -7.97
N SER A 120 22.14 -19.53 -8.32
CA SER A 120 23.04 -19.79 -9.45
C SER A 120 22.34 -20.35 -10.70
N ALA A 121 21.39 -19.59 -11.27
CA ALA A 121 21.06 -19.78 -12.66
C ALA A 121 22.37 -19.59 -13.45
N SER A 122 22.66 -20.52 -14.36
CA SER A 122 23.95 -20.61 -15.03
C SER A 122 24.36 -19.27 -15.64
N ALA A 123 25.64 -18.92 -15.56
CA ALA A 123 26.19 -17.66 -16.07
C ALA A 123 25.95 -17.40 -17.57
N ALA A 124 25.40 -18.38 -18.30
CA ALA A 124 25.06 -18.27 -19.72
C ALA A 124 23.78 -17.46 -19.99
N ASP A 125 22.81 -17.41 -19.06
CA ASP A 125 21.58 -16.62 -19.23
C ASP A 125 21.69 -15.18 -18.65
N ALA A 126 22.80 -14.89 -17.96
CA ALA A 126 23.03 -13.68 -17.19
C ALA A 126 23.26 -12.39 -18.02
N HIS A 127 23.23 -12.47 -19.35
CA HIS A 127 23.37 -11.29 -20.22
C HIS A 127 22.05 -10.76 -20.80
N GLN A 128 20.95 -11.53 -20.74
CA GLN A 128 19.64 -11.07 -21.21
C GLN A 128 18.74 -10.59 -20.06
N GLU A 129 18.99 -11.04 -18.83
CA GLU A 129 18.28 -10.57 -17.62
C GLU A 129 18.83 -9.27 -17.01
N ARG A 130 20.00 -8.76 -17.41
CA ARG A 130 20.58 -7.54 -16.80
C ARG A 130 19.96 -6.21 -17.25
N ARG A 131 19.01 -6.23 -18.19
CA ARG A 131 18.28 -5.02 -18.62
C ARG A 131 16.80 -5.00 -18.23
N ALA A 132 16.34 -6.04 -17.53
CA ALA A 132 15.05 -6.10 -16.85
C ALA A 132 15.30 -6.41 -15.36
N ASP A 133 14.34 -6.16 -14.50
CA ASP A 133 14.22 -6.82 -13.19
C ASP A 133 15.02 -6.27 -11.97
N SER A 134 15.32 -4.97 -11.92
CA SER A 134 15.24 -4.25 -10.63
C SER A 134 13.78 -4.11 -10.15
N ASN A 135 12.83 -4.47 -11.01
CA ASN A 135 11.39 -4.38 -10.83
C ASN A 135 10.71 -5.76 -10.79
N SER A 136 11.47 -6.80 -10.45
CA SER A 136 10.91 -8.13 -10.27
C SER A 136 9.98 -8.08 -9.04
N ALA A 137 8.70 -7.82 -9.31
CA ALA A 137 7.58 -7.86 -8.36
C ALA A 137 7.30 -9.32 -7.96
N TRP A 138 8.36 -10.05 -7.61
CA TRP A 138 8.30 -11.44 -7.23
C TRP A 138 7.74 -11.49 -5.82
N TYR A 139 6.54 -12.02 -5.74
CA TYR A 139 5.85 -12.33 -4.52
C TYR A 139 5.49 -13.83 -4.57
N PRO A 140 5.75 -14.61 -3.52
CA PRO A 140 6.16 -14.22 -2.17
C PRO A 140 7.65 -13.87 -2.05
N ARG A 141 7.95 -13.01 -1.07
CA ARG A 141 9.32 -12.55 -0.75
C ARG A 141 9.43 -12.20 0.73
N PRO A 142 10.62 -12.26 1.35
CA PRO A 142 10.80 -11.69 2.68
C PRO A 142 10.45 -10.19 2.70
N PHE A 143 9.74 -9.76 3.73
CA PHE A 143 9.37 -8.36 3.97
C PHE A 143 9.32 -8.07 5.47
N ARG A 144 9.36 -6.79 5.83
CA ARG A 144 9.09 -6.32 7.19
C ARG A 144 8.44 -4.95 7.12
N LEU A 145 7.12 -4.92 7.24
CA LEU A 145 6.37 -3.68 7.28
C LEU A 145 6.64 -2.91 8.58
N ALA A 146 6.83 -1.61 8.45
CA ALA A 146 7.00 -0.67 9.55
C ALA A 146 5.99 0.46 9.39
N CYS A 147 5.31 0.83 10.48
CA CYS A 147 4.44 1.99 10.54
C CYS A 147 4.98 2.95 11.60
N LYS A 148 5.33 4.17 11.18
CA LYS A 148 5.99 5.17 12.03
C LYS A 148 5.30 6.51 11.94
N ARG A 149 5.24 7.21 13.07
CA ARG A 149 4.65 8.54 13.15
C ARG A 149 5.62 9.58 12.60
N ILE A 150 5.13 10.48 11.77
CA ILE A 150 5.82 11.70 11.33
C ILE A 150 5.80 12.67 12.52
N SER A 151 6.97 12.94 13.11
CA SER A 151 7.07 13.69 14.36
C SER A 151 7.53 15.14 14.17
N GLY A 152 8.23 15.43 13.06
CA GLY A 152 8.62 16.79 12.69
C GLY A 152 7.54 17.49 11.89
N HIS A 153 7.60 18.83 11.89
CA HIS A 153 6.81 19.67 11.00
C HIS A 153 7.17 19.34 9.55
N LEU A 154 6.18 18.94 8.74
CA LEU A 154 6.39 18.58 7.35
C LEU A 154 5.20 19.04 6.51
N GLU A 155 5.49 19.87 5.51
CA GLU A 155 4.50 20.42 4.58
C GLU A 155 4.68 19.81 3.20
N SER A 156 3.58 19.63 2.47
CA SER A 156 3.57 19.39 1.03
C SER A 156 2.69 20.41 0.31
N PRO A 157 2.73 20.50 -1.02
CA PRO A 157 1.84 21.38 -1.77
C PRO A 157 0.35 21.13 -1.49
N GLU A 158 -0.05 19.88 -1.21
CA GLU A 158 -1.44 19.47 -0.97
C GLU A 158 -1.85 19.52 0.51
N VAL A 159 -0.90 19.29 1.42
CA VAL A 159 -1.17 19.14 2.85
C VAL A 159 -0.24 20.06 3.65
N PRO A 160 -0.80 21.08 4.32
CA PRO A 160 0.01 22.09 5.01
C PRO A 160 0.67 21.56 6.29
N ASP A 161 0.23 20.42 6.85
CA ASP A 161 0.86 19.83 8.02
C ASP A 161 0.62 18.32 8.13
N TRP A 162 1.65 17.54 7.83
CA TRP A 162 1.70 16.09 8.02
C TRP A 162 2.09 15.68 9.46
N THR A 163 2.35 16.62 10.37
CA THR A 163 2.76 16.30 11.73
C THR A 163 1.73 15.41 12.41
N GLY A 164 2.19 14.27 12.90
CA GLY A 164 1.36 13.29 13.58
C GLY A 164 0.71 12.25 12.67
N ALA A 165 0.82 12.38 11.34
CA ALA A 165 0.44 11.34 10.39
C ALA A 165 1.36 10.11 10.50
N TYR A 166 1.00 9.00 9.84
CA TYR A 166 1.77 7.76 9.87
C TYR A 166 2.24 7.33 8.49
N VAL A 167 3.53 7.07 8.34
CA VAL A 167 4.08 6.41 7.14
C VAL A 167 4.16 4.90 7.36
N LEU A 168 3.68 4.14 6.38
CA LEU A 168 3.80 2.69 6.26
C LEU A 168 4.77 2.35 5.13
N PHE A 169 5.79 1.55 5.40
CA PHE A 169 6.81 1.18 4.41
C PHE A 169 7.39 -0.22 4.68
N ASP A 170 8.15 -0.78 3.75
CA ASP A 170 8.83 -2.07 3.93
C ASP A 170 10.32 -1.88 4.27
N ASP A 171 10.68 -2.17 5.51
CA ASP A 171 12.04 -2.04 6.05
C ASP A 171 13.06 -3.01 5.39
N LYS A 172 12.58 -4.04 4.68
CA LYS A 172 13.43 -4.95 3.89
C LYS A 172 13.61 -4.52 2.44
N TRP A 173 12.91 -3.49 1.98
CA TRP A 173 13.09 -2.91 0.65
C TRP A 173 13.91 -1.61 0.79
N PRO A 174 15.21 -1.60 0.41
CA PRO A 174 16.08 -0.46 0.67
C PRO A 174 15.58 0.87 0.12
N GLU A 175 14.98 0.87 -1.08
CA GLU A 175 14.41 2.06 -1.69
C GLU A 175 13.29 2.66 -0.84
N SER A 176 12.28 1.84 -0.50
CA SER A 176 11.18 2.19 0.41
C SER A 176 11.68 2.72 1.75
N ALA A 177 12.59 1.99 2.39
CA ALA A 177 13.09 2.34 3.72
C ALA A 177 13.97 3.60 3.71
N ASN A 178 14.84 3.76 2.72
CA ASN A 178 15.71 4.93 2.61
C ASN A 178 14.90 6.17 2.22
N TRP A 179 13.99 6.05 1.25
CA TRP A 179 13.14 7.15 0.83
C TRP A 179 12.27 7.64 2.00
N SER A 180 11.60 6.73 2.72
CA SER A 180 10.74 7.10 3.87
C SER A 180 11.54 7.78 4.98
N ARG A 181 12.76 7.30 5.27
CA ARG A 181 13.64 7.92 6.28
C ARG A 181 14.12 9.30 5.88
N ALA A 182 14.55 9.47 4.63
CA ALA A 182 15.11 10.73 4.15
C ALA A 182 14.04 11.82 3.99
N ASN A 183 12.80 11.42 3.63
CA ASN A 183 11.77 12.36 3.21
C ASN A 183 10.67 12.60 4.25
N LEU A 184 10.15 11.54 4.89
CA LEU A 184 8.98 11.65 5.78
C LEU A 184 9.33 11.53 7.26
N LEU A 185 10.41 10.83 7.61
CA LEU A 185 10.83 10.63 9.01
C LEU A 185 12.06 11.46 9.40
N ASN A 186 12.53 12.34 8.52
CA ASN A 186 13.63 13.24 8.80
C ASN A 186 13.09 14.51 9.43
N GLU A 187 13.25 14.66 10.75
CA GLU A 187 12.79 15.84 11.50
C GLU A 187 13.43 17.15 11.04
N SER A 188 14.57 17.11 10.33
CA SER A 188 15.18 18.30 9.74
C SER A 188 14.57 18.73 8.41
N LYS A 189 13.79 17.85 7.76
CA LYS A 189 13.12 18.15 6.50
C LYS A 189 11.73 18.71 6.80
N THR A 190 11.54 19.99 6.49
CA THR A 190 10.30 20.71 6.80
C THR A 190 9.32 20.78 5.63
N THR A 191 9.79 20.51 4.42
CA THR A 191 8.96 20.54 3.20
C THR A 191 9.31 19.36 2.31
N ILE A 192 8.33 18.84 1.59
CA ILE A 192 8.50 17.82 0.54
C ILE A 192 7.84 18.31 -0.75
N THR A 193 8.55 18.19 -1.86
CA THR A 193 8.00 18.60 -3.16
C THR A 193 7.05 17.53 -3.71
N GLU A 194 6.14 17.93 -4.58
CA GLU A 194 5.24 17.02 -5.29
C GLU A 194 5.99 15.89 -6.01
N ASN A 195 7.04 16.21 -6.78
CA ASN A 195 7.84 15.19 -7.48
C ASN A 195 8.54 14.22 -6.50
N GLU A 196 8.93 14.66 -5.31
CA GLU A 196 9.43 13.75 -4.28
C GLU A 196 8.32 12.83 -3.78
N LEU A 197 7.15 13.38 -3.44
CA LEU A 197 5.97 12.62 -3.01
C LEU A 197 5.51 11.62 -4.07
N ALA A 198 5.36 12.04 -5.32
CA ALA A 198 4.99 11.21 -6.46
C ALA A 198 5.90 9.98 -6.59
N ARG A 199 7.20 10.12 -6.32
CA ARG A 199 8.14 9.00 -6.30
C ARG A 199 7.93 8.07 -5.10
N GLY A 200 7.68 8.61 -3.91
CA GLY A 200 7.56 7.81 -2.68
C GLY A 200 6.21 7.10 -2.53
N LEU A 201 5.15 7.73 -3.01
CA LEU A 201 3.78 7.23 -2.99
C LEU A 201 3.40 6.55 -4.30
N ASP A 202 4.27 6.66 -5.32
CA ASP A 202 4.04 6.13 -6.67
C ASP A 202 2.67 6.55 -7.21
N TYR A 203 2.33 7.85 -7.05
CA TYR A 203 1.19 8.44 -7.75
C TYR A 203 1.67 9.10 -9.05
N PRO A 204 0.99 8.90 -10.19
CA PRO A 204 1.50 9.31 -11.49
C PRO A 204 0.87 10.58 -12.06
N GLY A 205 -0.10 11.18 -11.38
CA GLY A 205 -0.71 12.45 -11.77
C GLY A 205 0.01 13.66 -11.21
N SER A 206 -0.29 14.83 -11.77
CA SER A 206 0.21 16.12 -11.28
C SER A 206 -0.89 16.93 -10.60
N ILE A 207 -0.51 17.74 -9.62
CA ILE A 207 -1.37 18.76 -9.01
C ILE A 207 -1.66 19.82 -10.08
N PRO A 208 -2.93 20.21 -10.28
CA PRO A 208 -3.29 21.32 -11.14
C PRO A 208 -2.55 22.60 -10.74
N ASN A 209 -1.91 23.27 -11.70
CA ASN A 209 -1.18 24.53 -11.43
C ASN A 209 -1.86 25.76 -12.05
N SER A 210 -2.98 25.56 -12.73
CA SER A 210 -3.73 26.59 -13.43
C SER A 210 -5.23 26.32 -13.37
N SER A 211 -6.05 27.34 -13.62
CA SER A 211 -7.50 27.16 -13.73
C SER A 211 -7.89 26.24 -14.90
N ASP A 212 -7.09 26.19 -15.96
CA ASP A 212 -7.34 25.29 -17.09
C ASP A 212 -7.06 23.84 -16.68
N ASP A 213 -6.00 23.59 -15.92
CA ASP A 213 -5.72 22.27 -15.34
C ASP A 213 -6.84 21.83 -14.40
N MET A 214 -7.38 22.75 -13.59
CA MET A 214 -8.51 22.46 -12.69
C MET A 214 -9.73 21.93 -13.44
N GLN A 215 -10.01 22.47 -14.63
CA GLN A 215 -11.10 22.02 -15.50
C GLN A 215 -10.80 20.69 -16.19
N ALA A 216 -9.52 20.31 -16.29
CA ALA A 216 -9.05 19.08 -16.91
C ALA A 216 -8.81 17.94 -15.90
N ILE A 217 -9.16 18.13 -14.63
CA ILE A 217 -9.04 17.09 -13.61
C ILE A 217 -9.99 15.92 -13.91
N VAL A 218 -9.45 14.71 -13.78
CA VAL A 218 -10.19 13.46 -13.89
C VAL A 218 -9.87 12.56 -12.70
N PRO A 219 -10.86 12.20 -11.86
CA PRO A 219 -10.68 11.18 -10.84
C PRO A 219 -10.56 9.78 -11.47
N VAL A 220 -9.57 9.01 -11.02
CA VAL A 220 -9.30 7.65 -11.49
C VAL A 220 -9.22 6.71 -10.30
N SER A 221 -9.96 5.61 -10.34
CA SER A 221 -9.93 4.58 -9.30
C SER A 221 -9.36 3.28 -9.83
N TYR A 222 -8.52 2.63 -9.04
CA TYR A 222 -8.11 1.26 -9.26
C TYR A 222 -9.03 0.36 -8.46
N LEU A 223 -9.80 -0.43 -9.20
CA LEU A 223 -10.73 -1.38 -8.64
C LEU A 223 -10.07 -2.75 -8.59
N GLY A 224 -10.24 -3.45 -7.48
CA GLY A 224 -9.65 -4.76 -7.25
C GLY A 224 -10.69 -5.82 -6.92
N ARG A 225 -10.41 -7.05 -7.35
CA ARG A 225 -10.99 -8.26 -6.75
C ARG A 225 -9.88 -9.16 -6.25
N MET A 226 -10.09 -9.71 -5.06
CA MET A 226 -9.14 -10.61 -4.41
C MET A 226 -9.62 -12.05 -4.57
N LYS A 227 -8.72 -12.98 -4.89
CA LYS A 227 -9.04 -14.41 -4.91
C LYS A 227 -9.00 -14.99 -3.51
N SER A 228 -9.89 -15.94 -3.24
CA SER A 228 -10.00 -16.67 -1.99
C SER A 228 -8.94 -17.75 -1.92
N GLU A 229 -8.93 -18.47 -0.80
CA GLU A 229 -8.03 -19.60 -0.59
C GLU A 229 -8.24 -20.77 -1.59
N SER A 230 -9.45 -20.89 -2.15
CA SER A 230 -9.82 -21.87 -3.18
C SER A 230 -9.52 -21.40 -4.60
N GLY A 231 -9.05 -20.16 -4.78
CA GLY A 231 -8.84 -19.52 -6.09
C GLY A 231 -10.11 -18.90 -6.69
N GLU A 232 -11.23 -18.96 -5.99
CA GLU A 232 -12.49 -18.31 -6.36
C GLU A 232 -12.46 -16.81 -6.03
N TRP A 233 -13.20 -15.98 -6.75
CA TRP A 233 -13.29 -14.56 -6.41
C TRP A 233 -14.00 -14.37 -5.06
N MET A 234 -13.41 -13.58 -4.17
CA MET A 234 -13.95 -13.36 -2.82
C MET A 234 -15.18 -12.45 -2.80
N SER A 235 -15.37 -11.69 -3.87
CA SER A 235 -16.49 -10.79 -4.08
C SER A 235 -16.77 -10.75 -5.56
N ASP A 236 -18.05 -10.81 -5.93
CA ASP A 236 -18.48 -10.46 -7.27
C ASP A 236 -18.35 -8.96 -7.52
N ARG A 237 -18.20 -8.17 -6.45
CA ARG A 237 -18.03 -6.72 -6.50
C ARG A 237 -16.56 -6.36 -6.56
N TRP A 238 -16.27 -5.45 -7.48
CA TRP A 238 -15.05 -4.67 -7.50
C TRP A 238 -15.04 -3.71 -6.30
N GLU A 239 -13.93 -3.70 -5.56
CA GLU A 239 -13.73 -2.78 -4.44
C GLU A 239 -12.63 -1.79 -4.81
N CYS A 240 -12.74 -0.53 -4.38
CA CYS A 240 -11.67 0.44 -4.59
C CYS A 240 -10.42 0.03 -3.80
N LEU A 241 -9.26 -0.01 -4.47
CA LEU A 241 -7.95 -0.25 -3.88
C LEU A 241 -7.18 1.05 -3.61
N THR A 242 -7.28 2.00 -4.55
CA THR A 242 -6.70 3.34 -4.49
C THR A 242 -7.43 4.22 -5.48
N SER A 243 -7.51 5.50 -5.19
CA SER A 243 -7.92 6.53 -6.12
C SER A 243 -6.79 7.53 -6.36
N PHE A 244 -6.86 8.21 -7.50
CA PHE A 244 -5.96 9.27 -7.91
C PHE A 244 -6.78 10.41 -8.51
N ILE A 245 -6.22 11.60 -8.42
CA ILE A 245 -6.64 12.75 -9.22
C ILE A 245 -5.55 12.98 -10.25
N VAL A 246 -5.91 13.04 -11.53
CA VAL A 246 -4.95 13.26 -12.62
C VAL A 246 -5.49 14.28 -13.61
N LEU A 247 -4.62 14.84 -14.44
CA LEU A 247 -5.05 15.64 -15.57
C LEU A 247 -5.48 14.74 -16.74
N GLN A 248 -6.43 15.19 -17.55
CA GLN A 248 -6.97 14.40 -18.66
C GLN A 248 -5.89 13.95 -19.65
N ASN A 249 -4.85 14.76 -19.87
CA ASN A 249 -3.71 14.43 -20.73
C ASN A 249 -2.77 13.37 -20.11
N GLU A 250 -2.90 13.06 -18.81
CA GLU A 250 -2.10 12.05 -18.09
C GLU A 250 -2.75 10.65 -18.09
N LEU A 251 -3.98 10.53 -18.58
CA LEU A 251 -4.68 9.23 -18.69
C LEU A 251 -3.87 8.12 -19.40
N PRO A 252 -3.10 8.39 -20.47
CA PRO A 252 -2.23 7.38 -21.08
C PRO A 252 -1.14 6.86 -20.13
N GLN A 253 -0.51 7.74 -19.35
CA GLN A 253 0.45 7.35 -18.31
C GLN A 253 -0.23 6.51 -17.23
N MET A 254 -1.48 6.84 -16.90
CA MET A 254 -2.28 6.08 -15.94
C MET A 254 -2.58 4.64 -16.37
N ALA A 255 -2.85 4.44 -17.66
CA ALA A 255 -3.02 3.10 -18.22
C ALA A 255 -1.73 2.27 -18.11
N LEU A 256 -0.56 2.86 -18.37
CA LEU A 256 0.74 2.19 -18.22
C LEU A 256 1.04 1.86 -16.76
N HIS A 257 0.77 2.81 -15.86
CA HIS A 257 0.89 2.63 -14.42
C HIS A 257 0.07 1.43 -13.92
N ARG A 258 -1.18 1.29 -14.41
CA ARG A 258 -2.06 0.16 -14.07
C ARG A 258 -1.50 -1.19 -14.52
N ILE A 259 -0.93 -1.27 -15.72
CA ILE A 259 -0.38 -2.53 -16.26
C ILE A 259 0.70 -3.09 -15.32
N ARG A 260 1.53 -2.22 -14.73
CA ARG A 260 2.52 -2.62 -13.72
C ARG A 260 1.86 -3.25 -12.48
N TYR A 261 0.71 -2.72 -12.07
CA TYR A 261 -0.03 -3.22 -10.90
C TYR A 261 -0.73 -4.56 -11.21
N GLN A 262 -1.20 -4.76 -12.44
CA GLN A 262 -1.77 -6.04 -12.91
C GLN A 262 -0.76 -7.19 -12.99
N ALA A 263 0.54 -6.89 -13.02
CA ALA A 263 1.58 -7.93 -13.03
C ALA A 263 1.59 -8.78 -11.75
N VAL A 264 0.92 -8.33 -10.68
CA VAL A 264 0.87 -9.04 -9.40
C VAL A 264 -0.31 -10.01 -9.34
N ARG A 265 0.00 -11.31 -9.24
CA ARG A 265 -0.99 -12.41 -9.27
C ARG A 265 -2.00 -12.43 -8.11
N MET A 266 -1.82 -11.59 -7.09
CA MET A 266 -2.67 -11.55 -5.89
C MET A 266 -4.00 -10.82 -6.13
N PHE A 267 -4.02 -9.89 -7.08
CA PHE A 267 -5.18 -9.07 -7.41
C PHE A 267 -5.50 -9.20 -8.89
N ASP A 268 -6.79 -9.15 -9.22
CA ASP A 268 -7.20 -8.65 -10.52
C ASP A 268 -7.56 -7.18 -10.34
N ILE A 269 -6.98 -6.32 -11.19
CA ILE A 269 -7.06 -4.88 -11.05
C ILE A 269 -7.62 -4.31 -12.35
N GLU A 270 -8.77 -3.66 -12.24
CA GLU A 270 -9.35 -2.83 -13.27
C GLU A 270 -9.12 -1.35 -12.95
N MET A 271 -9.22 -0.50 -13.97
CA MET A 271 -9.17 0.95 -13.78
C MET A 271 -10.48 1.51 -14.25
N GLU A 272 -11.11 2.27 -13.38
CA GLU A 272 -12.32 3.03 -13.65
C GLU A 272 -11.96 4.51 -13.74
N VAL A 273 -12.40 5.15 -14.82
CA VAL A 273 -12.27 6.60 -15.00
C VAL A 273 -13.61 7.20 -14.61
N ASN A 274 -13.64 7.88 -13.46
CA ASN A 274 -14.85 8.48 -12.94
C ASN A 274 -15.03 9.83 -13.64
N MET A 275 -15.88 9.86 -14.66
CA MET A 275 -16.20 11.09 -15.40
C MET A 275 -17.23 11.97 -14.67
N ASP A 276 -17.50 11.68 -13.38
CA ASP A 276 -18.41 12.49 -12.59
C ASP A 276 -17.74 13.81 -12.22
N THR A 277 -18.08 14.86 -12.95
CA THR A 277 -17.49 16.21 -12.83
C THR A 277 -17.98 16.96 -11.59
N SER A 278 -18.81 16.35 -10.73
CA SER A 278 -19.29 16.97 -9.49
C SER A 278 -18.16 17.37 -8.54
N MET A 279 -16.98 16.72 -8.62
CA MET A 279 -15.78 17.10 -7.85
C MET A 279 -15.08 18.38 -8.34
N ILE A 280 -15.40 18.90 -9.53
CA ILE A 280 -14.79 20.14 -10.07
C ILE A 280 -15.35 21.37 -9.33
N ASP A 281 -16.58 21.31 -8.83
CA ASP A 281 -17.22 22.39 -8.07
C ASP A 281 -16.68 22.50 -6.61
N GLU A 282 -15.83 21.57 -6.17
CA GLU A 282 -15.39 21.42 -4.77
C GLU A 282 -14.03 22.08 -4.44
N PHE A 283 -13.32 22.63 -5.45
CA PHE A 283 -12.02 23.30 -5.27
C PHE A 283 -11.98 24.81 -5.57
N PRO A 284 -13.00 25.64 -5.25
CA PRO A 284 -13.02 27.04 -5.69
C PRO A 284 -11.96 27.96 -5.05
N ASN A 285 -11.20 27.52 -4.04
CA ASN A 285 -10.39 28.40 -3.17
C ASN A 285 -8.89 28.05 -3.05
N LEU A 286 -8.33 27.19 -3.90
CA LEU A 286 -6.90 26.79 -3.80
C LEU A 286 -5.94 27.61 -4.66
N LEU A 287 -6.38 28.70 -5.31
CA LEU A 287 -5.49 29.66 -5.95
C LEU A 287 -5.59 31.03 -5.25
N PRO A 288 -4.47 31.63 -4.83
CA PRO A 288 -4.45 32.98 -4.27
C PRO A 288 -4.79 34.07 -5.29
#